data_AF-A0A0D9V1S4-F1
#
_entry.id   AF-A0A0D9V1S4-F1
#
_cell.length_a   1.000
_cell.length_b   1.000
_cell.length_c   1.000
_cell.angle_alpha   90.00
_cell.angle_beta   90.00
_cell.angle_gamma   90.00
#
_symmetry.space_group_name_H-M   'P 1'
#
loop_
_entity.id
_entity.type
_entity.pdbx_description
1 polymer ?
#
loop_
_entity_poly.entity_id
_entity_poly.type
_entity_poly.pdbx_seq_one_letter_code
_entity_poly.pdbx_strand_id
1 'polypeptide(L)'
;MASTATATLCCRLVRLPFARRPTTFSTRCSAAQSPDAVDREYADLNLRPLYTNRGHHLRIRQHVNPLSSSFSEPTEPPVWKEVFQDPLLPLMVDIGCGSGRFLIWLAKNSSERRNYLGLEIREKLVERSQFCVTELGLMNVYFMFANATVSFDQIASSYPGPLSLVSIL
;
A
#
# COMPACT_ATOMS: atom_id res chain seq x y z
N MET A 1 -37.48 74.81 0.04
CA MET A 1 -36.57 75.90 0.47
C MET A 1 -35.14 75.36 0.50
N ALA A 2 -34.26 76.02 -0.25
CA ALA A 2 -32.80 76.13 -0.12
C ALA A 2 -31.90 74.88 0.12
N SER A 3 -31.22 74.49 -0.97
CA SER A 3 -29.76 74.58 -1.19
C SER A 3 -28.73 73.83 -0.34
N THR A 4 -28.01 72.93 -1.06
CA THR A 4 -26.54 72.77 -1.18
C THR A 4 -25.65 72.64 0.06
N ALA A 5 -24.87 71.55 0.16
CA ALA A 5 -23.47 71.50 -0.32
C ALA A 5 -22.71 70.23 0.15
N THR A 6 -22.01 69.65 -0.83
CA THR A 6 -20.78 68.83 -0.82
C THR A 6 -19.95 68.68 0.48
N ALA A 7 -19.42 67.46 0.72
CA ALA A 7 -17.96 67.21 0.71
C ALA A 7 -17.60 65.72 0.84
N THR A 8 -16.69 65.32 -0.03
CA THR A 8 -15.95 64.05 -0.14
C THR A 8 -14.90 63.91 0.96
N LEU A 9 -14.65 62.69 1.48
CA LEU A 9 -13.28 62.30 1.80
C LEU A 9 -13.06 60.78 1.79
N CYS A 10 -12.19 60.37 0.87
CA CYS A 10 -11.63 59.04 0.68
C CYS A 10 -10.39 58.92 1.58
N CYS A 11 -10.40 58.01 2.55
CA CYS A 11 -9.20 57.71 3.35
C CYS A 11 -8.39 56.59 2.69
N ARG A 12 -7.36 57.00 1.94
CA ARG A 12 -6.23 56.16 1.53
C ARG A 12 -5.50 55.63 2.77
N LEU A 13 -5.52 54.32 2.98
CA LEU A 13 -4.57 53.65 3.86
C LEU A 13 -3.24 53.50 3.12
N VAL A 14 -2.27 54.31 3.54
CA VAL A 14 -0.89 54.34 3.08
C VAL A 14 -0.17 53.07 3.52
N ARG A 15 0.38 52.32 2.56
CA ARG A 15 1.38 51.27 2.79
C ARG A 15 2.69 51.91 3.25
N LEU A 16 3.24 51.44 4.37
CA LEU A 16 4.64 51.61 4.75
C LEU A 16 5.38 50.27 4.66
N PRO A 17 6.67 50.25 4.28
CA PRO A 17 7.39 49.02 3.98
C PRO A 17 7.99 48.43 5.25
N PHE A 18 7.54 47.25 5.66
CA PHE A 18 8.24 46.48 6.68
C PHE A 18 9.24 45.54 6.00
N ALA A 19 10.50 45.96 5.99
CA ALA A 19 11.63 45.14 5.57
C ALA A 19 11.75 43.90 6.47
N ARG A 20 11.51 42.71 5.91
CA ARG A 20 11.91 41.45 6.56
C ARG A 20 13.19 40.95 5.92
N ARG A 21 14.28 40.98 6.70
CA ARG A 21 15.50 40.23 6.42
C ARG A 21 15.16 38.73 6.43
N PRO A 22 15.63 37.91 5.48
CA PRO A 22 15.49 36.47 5.58
C PRO A 22 16.48 35.96 6.63
N THR A 23 15.97 35.51 7.77
CA THR A 23 16.73 34.63 8.68
C THR A 23 16.82 33.26 8.02
N THR A 24 18.04 32.86 7.67
CA THR A 24 18.37 31.50 7.23
C THR A 24 18.17 30.53 8.40
N PHE A 25 16.96 30.02 8.57
CA PHE A 25 16.76 28.79 9.31
C PHE A 25 17.10 27.62 8.39
N SER A 26 18.39 27.27 8.42
CA SER A 26 18.84 25.94 8.01
C SER A 26 18.36 24.96 9.08
N THR A 27 17.31 24.20 8.76
CA THR A 27 17.11 22.90 9.39
C THR A 27 16.48 21.98 8.37
N ARG A 28 17.26 20.97 8.01
CA ARG A 28 16.90 19.85 7.14
C ARG A 28 15.61 19.22 7.61
N CYS A 29 14.62 19.19 6.72
CA CYS A 29 13.68 18.08 6.64
C CYS A 29 13.21 17.95 5.20
N SER A 30 14.15 17.65 4.28
CA SER A 30 13.79 16.93 3.08
C SER A 30 13.50 15.50 3.52
N ALA A 31 12.28 15.26 4.02
CA ALA A 31 11.77 13.89 4.04
C ALA A 31 11.85 13.44 2.58
N ALA A 32 12.82 12.59 2.28
CA ALA A 32 12.89 11.89 1.01
C ALA A 32 11.69 10.94 0.98
N GLN A 33 10.49 11.47 0.70
CA GLN A 33 9.39 10.68 0.20
C GLN A 33 9.71 10.38 -1.27
N SER A 34 10.78 9.62 -1.50
CA SER A 34 11.11 9.13 -2.82
C SER A 34 10.68 7.67 -2.91
N PRO A 35 10.06 7.24 -4.02
CA PRO A 35 9.91 5.83 -4.37
C PRO A 35 11.22 5.04 -4.20
N ASP A 36 12.36 5.72 -4.34
CA ASP A 36 13.71 5.18 -4.15
C ASP A 36 14.02 4.68 -2.74
N ALA A 37 13.41 5.21 -1.67
CA ALA A 37 13.72 4.76 -0.31
C ALA A 37 13.21 3.32 -0.06
N VAL A 38 11.95 3.07 -0.41
CA VAL A 38 11.32 1.73 -0.34
C VAL A 38 11.97 0.79 -1.35
N ASP A 39 12.29 1.30 -2.55
CA ASP A 39 12.99 0.49 -3.54
C ASP A 39 14.39 0.07 -3.08
N ARG A 40 15.08 0.90 -2.30
CA ARG A 40 16.39 0.59 -1.72
C ARG A 40 16.29 -0.46 -0.62
N GLU A 41 15.27 -0.40 0.22
CA GLU A 41 15.06 -1.36 1.32
C GLU A 41 14.87 -2.78 0.78
N TYR A 42 14.15 -2.93 -0.33
CA TYR A 42 13.86 -4.22 -0.97
C TYR A 42 14.63 -4.43 -2.28
N ALA A 43 15.83 -3.85 -2.40
CA ALA A 43 16.62 -3.91 -3.63
C ALA A 43 17.13 -5.34 -3.93
N ASP A 44 17.40 -6.12 -2.89
CA ASP A 44 17.82 -7.52 -2.92
C ASP A 44 16.78 -8.46 -3.56
N LEU A 45 15.51 -8.06 -3.57
CA LEU A 45 14.45 -8.80 -4.25
C LEU A 45 14.54 -8.73 -5.78
N ASN A 46 15.24 -7.72 -6.33
CA ASN A 46 15.38 -7.51 -7.76
C ASN A 46 14.05 -7.57 -8.54
N LEU A 47 13.00 -6.92 -8.02
CA LEU A 47 11.65 -6.97 -8.62
C LEU A 47 11.47 -6.02 -9.82
N ARG A 48 12.30 -4.98 -9.94
CA ARG A 48 12.15 -3.96 -11.00
C ARG A 48 12.13 -4.57 -12.43
N PRO A 49 13.04 -5.49 -12.79
CA PRO A 49 13.01 -6.16 -14.10
C PRO A 49 11.72 -6.95 -14.36
N LEU A 50 11.14 -7.58 -13.32
CA LEU A 50 9.91 -8.36 -13.44
C LEU A 50 8.72 -7.45 -13.80
N TYR A 51 8.70 -6.23 -13.26
CA TYR A 51 7.66 -5.26 -13.55
C TYR A 51 7.73 -4.72 -14.99
N THR A 52 8.94 -4.57 -15.55
CA THR A 52 9.14 -4.10 -16.92
C THR A 52 8.81 -5.16 -17.98
N ASN A 53 9.05 -6.44 -17.68
CA ASN A 53 8.84 -7.54 -18.63
C ASN A 53 7.36 -7.72 -19.03
N ARG A 54 6.41 -7.24 -18.22
CA ARG A 54 4.98 -7.22 -18.56
C ARG A 54 4.50 -5.92 -19.22
N GLY A 55 5.38 -4.96 -19.55
CA GLY A 55 4.98 -3.69 -20.19
C GLY A 55 4.07 -2.80 -19.32
N HIS A 56 4.07 -3.03 -18.00
CA HIS A 56 3.03 -2.54 -17.12
C HIS A 56 3.52 -1.38 -16.24
N HIS A 57 3.56 -0.17 -16.82
CA HIS A 57 3.26 1.04 -16.04
C HIS A 57 1.75 1.00 -15.69
N LEU A 58 1.36 0.06 -14.83
CA LEU A 58 -0.01 -0.04 -14.35
C LEU A 58 -0.29 1.16 -13.46
N ARG A 59 -1.11 2.08 -13.93
CA ARG A 59 -1.70 3.11 -13.08
C ARG A 59 -2.68 2.42 -12.13
N ILE A 60 -2.20 2.16 -10.92
CA ILE A 60 -3.00 1.61 -9.83
C ILE A 60 -3.50 2.78 -8.99
N ARG A 61 -4.80 2.80 -8.72
CA ARG A 61 -5.38 3.79 -7.82
C ARG A 61 -4.96 3.45 -6.40
N GLN A 62 -4.56 4.46 -5.64
CA GLN A 62 -4.18 4.28 -4.24
C GLN A 62 -5.38 3.89 -3.36
N HIS A 63 -6.57 4.42 -3.66
CA HIS A 63 -7.77 4.20 -2.85
C HIS A 63 -8.79 3.33 -3.61
N VAL A 64 -9.43 2.43 -2.88
CA VAL A 64 -10.62 1.67 -3.26
C VAL A 64 -11.65 1.89 -2.14
N ASN A 65 -12.93 1.90 -2.45
CA ASN A 65 -13.97 1.90 -1.42
C ASN A 65 -14.32 0.45 -1.04
N PRO A 66 -13.83 -0.09 0.10
CA PRO A 66 -14.12 -1.47 0.50
C PRO A 66 -15.60 -1.70 0.87
N LEU A 67 -16.37 -0.64 1.09
CA LEU A 67 -17.80 -0.71 1.43
C LEU A 67 -18.72 -0.71 0.21
N SER A 68 -18.17 -0.73 -1.01
CA SER A 68 -19.01 -0.85 -2.21
C SER A 68 -19.62 -2.25 -2.30
N SER A 69 -20.83 -2.35 -2.86
CA SER A 69 -21.54 -3.63 -3.03
C SER A 69 -20.72 -4.68 -3.79
N SER A 70 -19.86 -4.24 -4.72
CA SER A 70 -18.95 -5.13 -5.48
C SER A 70 -17.91 -5.86 -4.62
N PHE A 71 -17.69 -5.45 -3.37
CA PHE A 71 -16.75 -6.09 -2.44
C PHE A 71 -17.45 -6.62 -1.17
N SER A 72 -18.78 -6.75 -1.19
CA SER A 72 -19.55 -7.23 -0.03
C SER A 72 -19.64 -8.75 0.04
N GLU A 73 -19.50 -9.43 -1.11
CA GLU A 73 -19.48 -10.90 -1.14
C GLU A 73 -18.12 -11.44 -0.66
N PRO A 74 -18.11 -12.38 0.30
CA PRO A 74 -16.89 -13.05 0.74
C PRO A 74 -16.17 -13.75 -0.43
N THR A 75 -14.85 -13.69 -0.38
CA THR A 75 -14.00 -14.39 -1.34
C THR A 75 -13.80 -15.83 -0.92
N GLU A 76 -14.06 -16.76 -1.83
CA GLU A 76 -13.84 -18.19 -1.59
C GLU A 76 -12.35 -18.50 -1.33
N PRO A 77 -12.02 -19.28 -0.29
CA PRO A 77 -10.65 -19.68 -0.02
C PRO A 77 -10.06 -20.53 -1.16
N PRO A 78 -8.75 -20.43 -1.42
CA PRO A 78 -8.10 -21.29 -2.39
C PRO A 78 -8.01 -22.73 -1.89
N VAL A 79 -7.78 -23.67 -2.80
CA VAL A 79 -7.37 -25.02 -2.43
C VAL A 79 -5.95 -24.96 -1.89
N TRP A 80 -5.78 -25.00 -0.56
CA TRP A 80 -4.49 -24.75 0.10
C TRP A 80 -3.32 -25.62 -0.39
N LYS A 81 -3.60 -26.87 -0.79
CA LYS A 81 -2.62 -27.82 -1.34
C LYS A 81 -2.13 -27.43 -2.74
N GLU A 82 -2.85 -26.58 -3.46
CA GLU A 82 -2.48 -26.10 -4.80
C GLU A 82 -1.64 -24.82 -4.72
N VAL A 83 -1.78 -24.04 -3.64
CA VAL A 83 -1.08 -22.75 -3.47
C VAL A 83 0.19 -22.83 -2.62
N PHE A 84 0.24 -23.74 -1.65
CA PHE A 84 1.42 -23.93 -0.80
C PHE A 84 1.97 -25.35 -0.93
N GLN A 85 3.29 -25.47 -0.99
CA GLN A 85 3.97 -26.77 -1.03
C GLN A 85 3.68 -27.61 0.23
N ASP A 86 3.58 -26.97 1.40
CA ASP A 86 3.24 -27.62 2.67
C ASP A 86 2.18 -26.78 3.40
N PRO A 87 0.88 -27.05 3.18
CA PRO A 87 -0.20 -26.24 3.75
C PRO A 87 -0.40 -26.44 5.25
N LEU A 88 0.35 -27.35 5.89
CA LEU A 88 0.25 -27.59 7.34
C LEU A 88 1.19 -26.68 8.15
N LEU A 89 2.09 -25.96 7.47
CA LEU A 89 2.97 -25.00 8.12
C LEU A 89 2.18 -23.86 8.79
N PRO A 90 2.74 -23.21 9.83
CA PRO A 90 2.12 -22.02 10.39
C PRO A 90 1.91 -20.94 9.34
N LEU A 91 0.74 -20.31 9.35
CA LEU A 91 0.38 -19.23 8.44
C LEU A 91 0.63 -17.88 9.09
N MET A 92 1.26 -16.98 8.35
CA MET A 92 1.25 -15.54 8.60
C MET A 92 0.36 -14.87 7.55
N VAL A 93 -0.55 -14.00 7.98
CA VAL A 93 -1.41 -13.24 7.08
C VAL A 93 -1.09 -11.75 7.17
N ASP A 94 -0.92 -11.09 6.03
CA ASP A 94 -0.76 -9.64 5.94
C ASP A 94 -1.97 -9.02 5.24
N ILE A 95 -2.79 -8.31 6.01
CA ILE A 95 -4.04 -7.69 5.54
C ILE A 95 -3.72 -6.31 4.97
N GLY A 96 -4.10 -6.07 3.72
CA GLY A 96 -3.77 -4.84 3.02
C GLY A 96 -2.30 -4.81 2.57
N CYS A 97 -1.76 -5.94 2.14
CA CYS A 97 -0.34 -6.13 1.87
C CYS A 97 0.25 -5.22 0.76
N GLY A 98 -0.59 -4.49 0.03
CA GLY A 98 -0.18 -3.53 -0.99
C GLY A 98 0.62 -4.21 -2.09
N SER A 99 1.86 -3.74 -2.30
CA SER A 99 2.76 -4.32 -3.33
C SER A 99 3.33 -5.70 -2.95
N GLY A 100 3.10 -6.18 -1.72
CA GLY A 100 3.58 -7.47 -1.25
C GLY A 100 5.10 -7.56 -1.00
N ARG A 101 5.85 -6.47 -1.22
CA ARG A 101 7.32 -6.46 -1.11
C ARG A 101 7.81 -6.86 0.28
N PHE A 102 7.17 -6.36 1.32
CA PHE A 102 7.47 -6.74 2.69
C PHE A 102 7.32 -8.25 2.91
N LEU A 103 6.20 -8.82 2.48
CA LEU A 103 5.92 -10.25 2.65
C LEU A 103 6.90 -11.13 1.86
N ILE A 104 7.23 -10.74 0.63
CA ILE A 104 8.24 -11.42 -0.20
C ILE A 104 9.63 -11.35 0.45
N TRP A 105 10.00 -10.16 0.93
CA TRP A 105 11.27 -9.92 1.62
C TRP A 105 11.36 -10.76 2.90
N LEU A 106 10.31 -10.76 3.71
CA LEU A 106 10.25 -11.54 4.94
C LEU A 106 10.38 -13.04 4.65
N ALA A 107 9.64 -13.56 3.66
CA ALA A 107 9.71 -14.96 3.29
C ALA A 107 11.11 -15.39 2.81
N LYS A 108 11.83 -14.54 2.08
CA LYS A 108 13.20 -14.82 1.62
C LYS A 108 14.25 -14.73 2.72
N ASN A 109 14.05 -13.87 3.71
CA ASN A 109 15.03 -13.58 4.75
C ASN A 109 14.74 -14.29 6.08
N SER A 110 13.60 -14.97 6.20
CA SER A 110 13.23 -15.74 7.40
C SER A 110 13.86 -17.13 7.38
N SER A 111 14.36 -17.57 8.54
CA SER A 111 14.79 -18.95 8.76
C SER A 111 13.64 -19.87 9.24
N GLU A 112 12.48 -19.29 9.55
CA GLU A 112 11.32 -20.04 10.04
C GLU A 112 10.53 -20.66 8.90
N ARG A 113 10.16 -21.94 9.05
CA ARG A 113 9.29 -22.65 8.10
C ARG A 113 7.84 -22.22 8.32
N ARG A 114 7.35 -21.31 7.48
CA ARG A 114 5.97 -20.78 7.50
C ARG A 114 5.47 -20.49 6.09
N ASN A 115 4.15 -20.43 5.96
CA ASN A 115 3.47 -19.90 4.79
C ASN A 115 3.06 -18.44 5.03
N TYR A 116 3.04 -17.66 3.96
CA TYR A 116 2.71 -16.25 3.98
C TYR A 116 1.57 -15.97 3.00
N LEU A 117 0.50 -15.34 3.50
CA LEU A 117 -0.67 -14.96 2.72
C LEU A 117 -0.83 -13.44 2.74
N GLY A 118 -0.77 -12.81 1.57
CA GLY A 118 -1.11 -11.39 1.42
C GLY A 118 -2.54 -11.22 0.93
N LEU A 119 -3.36 -10.51 1.69
CA LEU A 119 -4.73 -10.13 1.28
C LEU A 119 -4.74 -8.68 0.82
N GLU A 120 -5.26 -8.42 -0.37
CA GLU A 120 -5.32 -7.06 -0.92
C GLU A 120 -6.57 -6.85 -1.78
N ILE A 121 -7.22 -5.69 -1.64
CA ILE A 121 -8.46 -5.37 -2.36
C ILE A 121 -8.20 -4.77 -3.76
N ARG A 122 -6.98 -4.35 -4.07
CA ARG A 122 -6.59 -3.89 -5.40
C ARG A 122 -6.06 -5.06 -6.21
N GLU A 123 -6.93 -5.69 -6.98
CA GLU A 123 -6.62 -6.86 -7.83
C GLU A 123 -5.34 -6.71 -8.67
N LYS A 124 -5.11 -5.54 -9.28
CA LYS A 124 -3.88 -5.26 -10.05
C LYS A 124 -2.58 -5.38 -9.24
N LEU A 125 -2.63 -5.12 -7.93
CA LEU A 125 -1.47 -5.35 -7.05
C LEU A 125 -1.30 -6.84 -6.80
N VAL A 126 -2.38 -7.55 -6.51
CA VAL A 126 -2.37 -9.00 -6.31
C VAL A 126 -1.79 -9.72 -7.52
N GLU A 127 -2.29 -9.44 -8.73
CA GLU A 127 -1.78 -10.03 -9.96
C GLU A 127 -0.27 -9.80 -10.14
N ARG A 128 0.20 -8.58 -9.83
CA ARG A 128 1.60 -8.19 -9.94
C ARG A 128 2.46 -8.90 -8.89
N SER A 129 2.02 -8.95 -7.64
CA SER A 129 2.75 -9.61 -6.55
C SER A 129 2.76 -11.12 -6.72
N GLN A 130 1.64 -11.71 -7.16
CA GLN A 130 1.54 -13.14 -7.47
C GLN A 130 2.48 -13.51 -8.63
N PHE A 131 2.55 -12.69 -9.67
CA PHE A 131 3.54 -12.87 -10.75
C PHE A 131 4.97 -12.84 -10.19
N CYS A 132 5.30 -11.89 -9.32
CA CYS A 132 6.64 -11.80 -8.75
C CYS A 132 7.03 -13.04 -7.93
N VAL A 133 6.13 -13.59 -7.10
CA VAL A 133 6.47 -14.80 -6.33
C VAL A 133 6.64 -16.03 -7.20
N THR A 134 5.84 -16.14 -8.28
CA THR A 134 6.01 -17.21 -9.28
C THR A 134 7.37 -17.12 -9.95
N GLU A 135 7.79 -15.93 -10.41
CA GLU A 135 9.10 -15.73 -11.05
C GLU A 135 10.27 -15.95 -10.08
N LEU A 136 10.07 -15.64 -8.80
CA LEU A 136 11.07 -15.91 -7.75
C LEU A 136 11.08 -17.37 -7.27
N GLY A 137 10.14 -18.21 -7.73
CA GLY A 137 10.01 -19.61 -7.31
C GLY A 137 9.66 -19.79 -5.83
N LEU A 138 8.99 -18.81 -5.21
CA LEU A 138 8.58 -18.89 -3.80
C LEU A 138 7.29 -19.70 -3.67
N MET A 139 7.39 -20.89 -3.07
CA MET A 139 6.27 -21.84 -2.92
C MET A 139 5.56 -21.76 -1.56
N ASN A 140 5.95 -20.79 -0.73
CA ASN A 140 5.39 -20.53 0.59
C ASN A 140 4.80 -19.11 0.71
N VAL A 141 4.61 -18.40 -0.41
CA VAL A 141 4.01 -17.05 -0.45
C VAL A 141 2.89 -17.03 -1.47
N TYR A 142 1.71 -16.56 -1.06
CA TYR A 142 0.54 -16.45 -1.93
C TYR A 142 -0.15 -15.10 -1.74
N PHE A 143 -0.60 -14.48 -2.83
CA PHE A 143 -1.36 -13.24 -2.81
C PHE A 143 -2.78 -13.48 -3.32
N MET A 144 -3.76 -12.98 -2.58
CA MET A 144 -5.17 -13.18 -2.86
C MET A 144 -5.91 -11.85 -2.90
N PHE A 145 -6.72 -11.68 -3.94
CA PHE A 145 -7.65 -10.56 -4.03
C PHE A 145 -8.82 -10.82 -3.09
N ALA A 146 -8.95 -9.99 -2.06
CA ALA A 146 -10.01 -10.14 -1.07
C ALA A 146 -10.29 -8.82 -0.36
N ASN A 147 -11.56 -8.59 -0.02
CA ASN A 147 -11.92 -7.66 1.04
C ASN A 147 -11.80 -8.39 2.38
N ALA A 148 -10.71 -8.15 3.09
CA ALA A 148 -10.43 -8.83 4.36
C ALA A 148 -11.56 -8.65 5.40
N THR A 149 -12.31 -7.54 5.37
CA THR A 149 -13.40 -7.29 6.32
C THR A 149 -14.51 -8.35 6.24
N VAL A 150 -14.77 -8.90 5.04
CA VAL A 150 -15.84 -9.88 4.82
C VAL A 150 -15.31 -11.28 4.56
N SER A 151 -14.07 -11.41 4.06
CA SER A 151 -13.51 -12.71 3.66
C SER A 151 -12.55 -13.33 4.68
N PHE A 152 -11.96 -12.55 5.59
CA PHE A 152 -10.84 -13.02 6.41
C PHE A 152 -11.19 -14.24 7.25
N ASP A 153 -12.33 -14.24 7.94
CA ASP A 153 -12.72 -15.33 8.84
C ASP A 153 -12.88 -16.66 8.08
N GLN A 154 -13.52 -16.64 6.92
CA GLN A 154 -13.69 -17.83 6.07
C GLN A 154 -12.34 -18.34 5.54
N ILE A 155 -11.49 -17.43 5.07
CA ILE A 155 -10.15 -17.76 4.57
C ILE A 155 -9.31 -18.37 5.69
N ALA A 156 -9.17 -17.67 6.82
CA ALA A 156 -8.35 -18.09 7.94
C ALA A 156 -8.84 -19.42 8.55
N SER A 157 -10.17 -19.60 8.70
CA SER A 157 -10.75 -20.83 9.28
C SER A 157 -10.63 -22.04 8.37
N SER A 158 -10.50 -21.84 7.04
CA SER A 158 -10.32 -22.93 6.08
C SER A 158 -8.88 -23.44 6.00
N TYR A 159 -7.91 -22.66 6.51
CA TYR A 159 -6.49 -23.02 6.44
C TYR A 159 -6.20 -24.21 7.36
N PRO A 160 -5.53 -25.28 6.88
CA PRO A 160 -5.42 -26.52 7.65
C PRO A 160 -4.29 -26.50 8.70
N GLY A 161 -3.33 -25.58 8.60
CA GLY A 161 -2.28 -25.37 9.61
C GLY A 161 -2.68 -24.33 10.66
N PRO A 162 -1.80 -24.03 11.64
CA PRO A 162 -2.10 -23.02 12.64
C PRO A 162 -1.91 -21.60 12.08
N LEU A 163 -2.90 -20.72 12.29
CA LEU A 163 -2.71 -19.28 12.11
C LEU A 163 -1.81 -18.76 13.24
N SER A 164 -0.71 -18.11 12.88
CA SER A 164 0.36 -17.77 13.83
C SER A 164 0.58 -16.28 14.03
N LEU A 165 0.35 -15.47 13.00
CA LEU A 165 0.50 -14.02 13.05
C LEU A 165 -0.42 -13.38 12.01
N VAL A 166 -1.00 -12.24 12.40
CA VAL A 166 -1.76 -11.37 11.49
C VAL A 166 -1.16 -9.97 11.61
N SER A 167 -0.77 -9.38 10.48
CA SER A 167 -0.37 -7.98 10.37
C SER A 167 -1.40 -7.17 9.58
N ILE A 168 -1.50 -5.88 9.90
CA ILE A 168 -2.33 -4.88 9.23
C ILE A 168 -1.47 -3.63 9.09
N LEU A 169 -1.38 -3.05 7.89
CA LEU A 169 -0.60 -1.84 7.58
C LEU A 169 -1.46 -0.71 6.99
#